data_AF-A0A847WWR3-F1
#
_entry.id   AF-A0A847WWR3-F1
#
_cell.length_a   1.000
_cell.length_b   1.000
_cell.length_c   1.000
_cell.angle_alpha   90.00
_cell.angle_beta   90.00
_cell.angle_gamma   90.00
#
_symmetry.space_group_name_H-M   'P 1'
#
loop_
_entity.id
_entity.type
_entity.pdbx_description
1 polymer ?
#
loop_
_entity_poly.entity_id
_entity_poly.type
_entity_poly.pdbx_seq_one_letter_code
_entity_poly.pdbx_strand_id
1 'polypeptide(L)'
;MLVHFPIALVICTLGVDMLYWLTADPFWIRVGLWSTGFAFAFGVLASLAGTAELLAVPGIRVRVASWNHAIAAMTLLAVAGANFGLRLNVHDAVLPHGLMLSILAAILTALAGWHGGKLVFDHGVGLIISTKQ
;
A
#
# COMPACT_ATOMS: atom_id res chain seq x y z
N MET A 1 7.45 -10.60 -2.49
CA MET A 1 6.38 -11.26 -1.69
C MET A 1 6.00 -10.50 -0.41
N LEU A 2 6.42 -9.24 -0.19
CA LEU A 2 6.09 -8.48 1.04
C LEU A 2 4.87 -7.55 0.92
N VAL A 3 4.36 -7.36 -0.30
CA VAL A 3 3.30 -6.37 -0.58
C VAL A 3 1.90 -6.80 -0.12
N HIS A 4 1.68 -8.08 0.19
CA HIS A 4 0.35 -8.58 0.58
C HIS A 4 -0.16 -7.94 1.88
N PHE A 5 0.72 -7.79 2.87
CA PHE A 5 0.36 -7.20 4.17
C PHE A 5 -0.11 -5.75 4.06
N PRO A 6 0.68 -4.80 3.49
CA PRO A 6 0.22 -3.41 3.40
C PRO A 6 -1.06 -3.29 2.55
N ILE A 7 -1.18 -4.08 1.47
CA ILE A 7 -2.40 -4.10 0.64
C ILE A 7 -3.62 -4.49 1.47
N ALA A 8 -3.58 -5.64 2.16
CA ALA A 8 -4.70 -6.11 2.97
C ALA A 8 -5.06 -5.09 4.07
N LEU A 9 -4.06 -4.53 4.75
CA LEU A 9 -4.26 -3.60 5.85
C LEU A 9 -4.82 -2.25 5.39
N VAL A 10 -4.44 -1.75 4.22
CA VAL A 10 -5.05 -0.55 3.61
C VAL A 10 -6.54 -0.80 3.35
N ILE A 11 -6.89 -1.92 2.74
CA ILE A 11 -8.30 -2.27 2.45
C ILE A 11 -9.09 -2.47 3.75
N CYS A 12 -8.50 -3.13 4.75
CA CYS A 12 -9.09 -3.24 6.08
C CYS A 12 -9.33 -1.86 6.72
N THR A 13 -8.37 -0.94 6.62
CA THR A 13 -8.51 0.43 7.18
C THR A 13 -9.66 1.17 6.51
N LEU A 14 -9.81 1.07 5.18
CA LEU A 14 -10.96 1.63 4.49
C LEU A 14 -12.28 1.02 4.98
N GLY A 15 -12.34 -0.30 5.11
CA GLY A 15 -13.52 -1.00 5.64
C GLY A 15 -13.86 -0.54 7.07
N VAL A 16 -12.86 -0.38 7.93
CA VAL A 16 -13.01 0.13 9.30
C VAL A 16 -13.58 1.55 9.31
N ASP A 17 -13.09 2.44 8.46
CA ASP A 17 -13.59 3.82 8.39
C ASP A 17 -15.04 3.86 7.88
N MET A 18 -15.39 3.01 6.90
CA MET A 18 -16.76 2.88 6.43
C MET A 18 -17.68 2.33 7.52
N LEU A 19 -17.24 1.34 8.29
CA LEU A 19 -18.00 0.79 9.41
C LEU A 19 -18.19 1.83 10.51
N TYR A 20 -17.16 2.63 10.83
CA TYR A 20 -17.30 3.75 11.74
C TYR A 20 -18.31 4.78 11.23
N TRP A 21 -18.25 5.14 9.94
CA TRP A 21 -19.20 6.09 9.35
C TRP A 21 -20.65 5.60 9.45
N LEU A 22 -20.89 4.31 9.27
CA LEU A 22 -22.23 3.72 9.32
C LEU A 22 -22.75 3.49 10.75
N THR A 23 -21.87 3.13 11.68
CA THR A 23 -22.26 2.66 13.02
C THR A 23 -22.02 3.67 14.14
N ALA A 24 -21.13 4.63 13.93
CA ALA A 24 -20.58 5.52 14.95
C ALA A 24 -19.99 4.79 16.18
N ASP A 25 -19.67 3.49 16.07
CA ASP A 25 -19.14 2.71 17.18
C ASP A 25 -17.65 3.07 17.44
N PRO A 26 -17.31 3.59 18.65
CA PRO A 26 -15.94 3.96 19.00
C PRO A 26 -14.94 2.80 18.93
N PHE A 27 -15.39 1.53 18.92
CA PHE A 27 -14.56 0.36 18.67
C PHE A 27 -13.68 0.54 17.42
N TRP A 28 -14.26 1.06 16.33
CA TRP A 28 -13.58 1.19 15.05
C TRP A 28 -12.45 2.21 15.05
N ILE A 29 -12.46 3.18 15.97
CA ILE A 29 -11.40 4.19 16.08
C ILE A 29 -10.05 3.53 16.37
N ARG A 30 -10.00 2.65 17.38
CA ARG A 30 -8.76 1.97 17.79
C ARG A 30 -8.33 0.91 16.78
N VAL A 31 -9.29 0.20 16.17
CA VAL A 31 -9.01 -0.75 15.09
C VAL A 31 -8.36 0.00 13.91
N GLY A 32 -8.92 1.14 13.52
CA GLY A 32 -8.43 1.95 12.40
C GLY A 32 -7.02 2.50 12.65
N LEU A 33 -6.73 2.96 13.87
CA LEU A 33 -5.40 3.40 14.27
C LEU A 33 -4.34 2.31 14.04
N TRP A 34 -4.60 1.09 14.52
CA TRP A 34 -3.63 0.00 14.40
C TRP A 34 -3.60 -0.61 13.00
N SER A 35 -4.72 -0.68 12.28
CA SER A 35 -4.74 -1.18 10.91
C SER A 35 -3.93 -0.28 9.99
N THR A 36 -4.08 1.05 10.07
CA THR A 36 -3.27 1.98 9.28
C THR A 36 -1.81 2.02 9.75
N GLY A 37 -1.56 1.84 11.05
CA GLY A 37 -0.20 1.77 11.61
C GLY A 37 0.57 0.57 11.09
N PHE A 38 -0.06 -0.62 11.07
CA PHE A 38 0.55 -1.80 10.49
C PHE A 38 0.64 -1.70 8.95
N ALA A 39 -0.34 -1.09 8.27
CA ALA A 39 -0.24 -0.82 6.84
C ALA A 39 1.02 -0.01 6.52
N PHE A 40 1.27 1.05 7.29
CA PHE A 40 2.47 1.86 7.17
C PHE A 40 3.75 1.06 7.49
N ALA A 41 3.79 0.34 8.62
CA ALA A 41 4.98 -0.42 9.03
C ALA A 41 5.37 -1.51 8.01
N PHE A 42 4.42 -2.32 7.56
CA PHE A 42 4.69 -3.31 6.50
C PHE A 42 4.94 -2.65 5.14
N GLY A 43 4.35 -1.48 4.89
CA GLY A 43 4.64 -0.64 3.74
C GLY A 43 6.10 -0.22 3.70
N VAL A 44 6.69 0.21 4.84
CA VAL A 44 8.12 0.53 4.94
C VAL A 44 8.97 -0.69 4.57
N LEU A 45 8.67 -1.86 5.16
CA LEU A 45 9.41 -3.09 4.87
C LEU A 45 9.32 -3.47 3.38
N ALA A 46 8.13 -3.37 2.78
CA ALA A 46 7.92 -3.64 1.37
C ALA A 46 8.65 -2.63 0.47
N SER A 47 8.62 -1.35 0.81
CA SER A 47 9.31 -0.30 0.05
C SER A 47 10.82 -0.44 0.12
N LEU A 48 11.38 -0.83 1.27
CA LEU A 48 12.82 -1.10 1.40
C LEU A 48 13.25 -2.23 0.47
N ALA A 49 12.53 -3.37 0.50
CA ALA A 49 12.80 -4.50 -0.38
C ALA A 49 12.64 -4.13 -1.87
N GLY A 50 11.51 -3.49 -2.22
CA GLY A 50 11.24 -3.10 -3.60
C GLY A 50 12.23 -2.06 -4.16
N THR A 51 12.68 -1.13 -3.32
CA THR A 51 13.71 -0.15 -3.70
C THR A 51 15.05 -0.85 -3.91
N ALA A 52 15.43 -1.76 -3.02
CA ALA A 52 16.65 -2.54 -3.17
C ALA A 52 16.64 -3.33 -4.48
N GLU A 53 15.53 -4.01 -4.81
CA GLU A 53 15.37 -4.74 -6.08
C GLU A 53 15.45 -3.81 -7.31
N LEU A 54 14.74 -2.68 -7.27
CA LEU A 54 14.74 -1.70 -8.36
C LEU A 54 16.16 -1.20 -8.64
N LEU A 55 16.93 -0.85 -7.61
CA LEU A 55 18.28 -0.31 -7.77
C LEU A 55 19.28 -1.40 -8.18
N ALA A 56 19.21 -2.58 -7.54
CA ALA A 56 20.17 -3.65 -7.73
C ALA A 56 20.03 -4.36 -9.09
N VAL A 57 18.81 -4.48 -9.62
CA VAL A 57 18.55 -5.33 -10.81
C VAL A 57 18.35 -4.47 -12.07
N PRO A 58 19.31 -4.44 -13.02
CA PRO A 58 19.20 -3.64 -14.24
C PRO A 58 17.93 -3.90 -15.05
N GLY A 59 17.55 -5.18 -15.18
CA GLY A 59 16.36 -5.59 -15.93
C GLY A 59 15.03 -5.10 -15.35
N ILE A 60 15.01 -4.69 -14.07
CA ILE A 60 13.83 -4.08 -13.43
C ILE A 60 13.82 -2.57 -13.70
N ARG A 61 14.92 -1.85 -13.41
CA ARG A 61 14.95 -0.38 -13.55
C ARG A 61 14.88 0.18 -14.96
N VAL A 62 15.18 -0.61 -16.00
CA VAL A 62 15.04 -0.13 -17.39
C VAL A 62 13.58 0.00 -17.84
N ARG A 63 12.62 -0.52 -17.06
CA ARG A 63 11.20 -0.58 -17.45
C ARG A 63 10.42 0.57 -16.83
N VAL A 64 9.65 1.28 -17.66
CA VAL A 64 8.76 2.36 -17.23
C VAL A 64 7.73 1.86 -16.21
N ALA A 65 7.19 0.65 -16.40
CA ALA A 65 6.25 0.05 -15.46
C ALA A 65 6.83 -0.10 -14.02
N SER A 66 8.14 -0.35 -13.89
CA SER A 66 8.81 -0.46 -12.59
C SER A 66 8.82 0.87 -11.85
N TRP A 67 9.11 1.95 -12.57
CA TRP A 67 9.10 3.31 -11.99
C TRP A 67 7.68 3.77 -11.66
N ASN A 68 6.70 3.49 -12.52
CA ASN A 68 5.30 3.79 -12.22
C ASN A 68 4.81 3.03 -10.97
N HIS A 69 5.15 1.75 -10.85
CA HIS A 69 4.87 0.96 -9.65
C HIS A 69 5.55 1.58 -8.41
N ALA A 70 6.86 1.89 -8.49
CA ALA A 70 7.62 2.41 -7.37
C ALA A 70 7.10 3.78 -6.90
N ILE A 71 6.77 4.69 -7.83
CA ILE A 71 6.20 5.99 -7.49
C ILE A 71 4.84 5.80 -6.79
N ALA A 72 3.93 5.01 -7.37
CA ALA A 72 2.64 4.74 -6.76
C ALA A 72 2.77 4.10 -5.36
N ALA A 73 3.71 3.17 -5.18
CA ALA A 73 3.97 2.51 -3.90
C ALA A 73 4.55 3.48 -2.85
N MET A 74 5.47 4.38 -3.23
CA MET A 74 6.02 5.37 -2.32
C MET A 74 5.00 6.46 -1.96
N THR A 75 4.14 6.85 -2.91
CA THR A 75 3.00 7.73 -2.62
C THR A 75 2.02 7.05 -1.68
N LEU A 76 1.70 5.76 -1.89
CA LEU A 76 0.87 4.98 -0.97
C LEU A 76 1.48 4.95 0.44
N LEU A 77 2.80 4.71 0.55
CA LEU A 77 3.49 4.69 1.83
C LEU A 77 3.36 6.03 2.56
N ALA A 78 3.54 7.15 1.84
CA ALA A 78 3.37 8.49 2.40
C ALA A 78 1.94 8.73 2.88
N VAL A 79 0.92 8.32 2.11
CA VAL A 79 -0.49 8.44 2.49
C VAL A 79 -0.85 7.58 3.70
N ALA A 80 -0.36 6.33 3.76
CA ALA A 80 -0.54 5.45 4.90
C ALA A 80 0.12 6.03 6.17
N GLY A 81 1.32 6.60 6.02
CA GLY A 81 2.03 7.31 7.09
C GLY A 81 1.29 8.55 7.56
N ALA A 82 0.73 9.34 6.64
CA ALA A 82 -0.09 10.50 6.97
C ALA A 82 -1.38 10.10 7.71
N ASN A 83 -2.06 9.03 7.28
CA ASN A 83 -3.26 8.52 7.95
C ASN A 83 -2.94 8.02 9.37
N PHE A 84 -1.84 7.28 9.53
CA PHE A 84 -1.39 6.84 10.85
C PHE A 84 -0.98 8.03 11.75
N GLY A 85 -0.18 8.95 11.23
CA GLY A 85 0.24 10.15 11.94
C GLY A 85 -0.95 11.01 12.37
N LEU A 86 -1.95 11.19 11.50
CA LEU A 86 -3.18 11.90 11.84
C LEU A 86 -3.86 11.28 13.06
N ARG A 87 -4.06 9.96 13.05
CA ARG A 87 -4.76 9.25 14.15
C ARG A 87 -3.94 9.15 15.44
N LEU A 88 -2.62 9.22 15.36
CA LEU A 88 -1.75 9.34 16.54
C LEU A 88 -1.88 10.70 17.23
N ASN A 89 -2.08 11.77 16.45
CA ASN A 89 -2.17 13.13 16.98
C ASN A 89 -3.60 13.52 17.37
N VAL A 90 -4.60 12.99 16.67
CA VAL A 90 -6.02 13.28 16.90
C VAL A 90 -6.77 11.95 16.99
N HIS A 91 -7.14 11.58 18.22
CA HIS A 91 -7.62 10.24 18.57
C HIS A 91 -8.85 9.81 17.77
N ASP A 92 -9.75 10.71 17.40
CA ASP A 92 -11.02 10.46 16.72
C ASP A 92 -11.04 10.94 15.26
N ALA A 93 -9.89 11.20 14.65
CA ALA A 93 -9.76 11.70 13.28
C ALA A 93 -10.04 10.64 12.20
N VAL A 94 -11.22 10.02 12.26
CA VAL A 94 -11.74 9.13 11.22
C VAL A 94 -12.42 9.93 10.12
N LEU A 95 -13.35 10.83 10.46
CA LEU A 95 -14.11 11.61 9.49
C LEU A 95 -13.78 13.11 9.53
N PRO A 96 -13.76 13.81 8.38
CA PRO A 96 -13.71 13.26 7.02
C PRO A 96 -12.30 12.79 6.62
N HIS A 97 -11.26 13.31 7.28
CA HIS A 97 -9.87 13.25 6.84
C HIS A 97 -9.29 11.83 6.81
N GLY A 98 -9.52 11.02 7.86
CA GLY A 98 -9.06 9.64 7.93
C GLY A 98 -9.63 8.78 6.79
N LEU A 99 -10.94 8.87 6.56
CA LEU A 99 -11.64 8.17 5.47
C LEU A 99 -11.15 8.62 4.09
N MET A 100 -10.94 9.93 3.87
CA MET A 100 -10.39 10.44 2.61
C MET A 100 -8.99 9.87 2.34
N LEU A 101 -8.14 9.81 3.36
CA LEU A 101 -6.81 9.20 3.25
C LEU A 101 -6.89 7.69 2.99
N SER A 102 -7.84 6.99 3.60
CA SER A 102 -8.07 5.56 3.36
C SER A 102 -8.55 5.27 1.93
N ILE A 103 -9.45 6.11 1.39
CA ILE A 103 -9.89 6.02 -0.01
C ILE A 103 -8.71 6.26 -0.96
N LEU A 104 -7.93 7.32 -0.71
CA LEU A 104 -6.75 7.63 -1.52
C LEU A 104 -5.73 6.48 -1.47
N ALA A 105 -5.49 5.90 -0.29
CA ALA A 105 -4.63 4.74 -0.12
C ALA A 105 -5.13 3.53 -0.92
N ALA A 106 -6.44 3.25 -0.93
CA ALA A 106 -7.02 2.16 -1.71
C ALA A 106 -6.84 2.37 -3.23
N ILE A 107 -7.02 3.60 -3.72
CA ILE A 107 -6.78 3.94 -5.13
C ILE A 107 -5.30 3.74 -5.49
N LEU A 108 -4.39 4.26 -4.67
CA LEU A 108 -2.94 4.10 -4.88
C LEU A 108 -2.52 2.63 -4.81
N THR A 109 -3.17 1.84 -3.95
CA THR A 109 -2.99 0.38 -3.87
C THR A 109 -3.37 -0.29 -5.18
N ALA A 110 -4.50 0.08 -5.78
CA ALA A 110 -4.91 -0.44 -7.08
C ALA A 110 -3.93 -0.05 -8.19
N LEU A 111 -3.47 1.20 -8.22
CA LEU A 111 -2.48 1.69 -9.21
C LEU A 111 -1.14 0.97 -9.09
N ALA A 112 -0.60 0.86 -7.86
CA ALA A 112 0.62 0.12 -7.60
C ALA A 112 0.45 -1.35 -7.96
N GLY A 113 -0.66 -1.98 -7.57
CA GLY A 113 -0.96 -3.37 -7.90
C GLY A 113 -1.04 -3.63 -9.41
N TRP A 114 -1.68 -2.73 -10.17
CA TRP A 114 -1.77 -2.83 -11.63
C TRP A 114 -0.40 -2.78 -12.30
N HIS A 115 0.42 -1.78 -11.96
CA HIS A 115 1.77 -1.66 -12.53
C HIS A 115 2.71 -2.78 -12.08
N GLY A 116 2.58 -3.26 -10.84
CA GLY A 116 3.33 -4.41 -10.34
C GLY A 116 2.94 -5.71 -11.07
N GLY A 117 1.64 -5.91 -11.30
CA GLY A 117 1.13 -7.05 -12.07
C GLY A 117 1.68 -7.09 -13.49
N LYS A 118 1.74 -5.95 -14.20
CA LYS A 118 2.33 -5.88 -15.54
C LYS A 118 3.80 -6.32 -15.58
N LEU A 119 4.57 -6.09 -14.50
CA LEU A 119 5.96 -6.55 -14.46
C LEU A 119 6.03 -8.08 -14.45
N VAL A 120 5.13 -8.73 -13.72
CA VAL A 120 5.09 -10.20 -13.62
C VAL A 120 4.48 -10.81 -14.88
N PHE A 121 3.29 -10.35 -15.29
CA PHE A 121 2.51 -11.00 -16.35
C PHE A 121 2.94 -10.60 -17.77
N ASP A 122 3.28 -9.33 -18.01
CA ASP A 122 3.64 -8.86 -19.36
C ASP A 122 5.15 -8.96 -19.61
N HIS A 123 5.97 -8.74 -18.57
CA HIS A 123 7.42 -8.64 -18.70
C HIS A 123 8.18 -9.83 -18.10
N GLY A 124 7.49 -10.80 -17.50
CA GLY A 124 8.08 -12.02 -16.95
C GLY A 124 9.06 -11.81 -15.79
N VAL A 125 9.01 -10.65 -15.12
CA VAL A 125 9.91 -10.35 -13.99
C VAL A 125 9.61 -11.32 -12.84
N GLY A 126 10.64 -12.05 -12.41
CA GLY A 126 10.53 -13.03 -11.31
C GLY A 126 10.08 -14.43 -11.74
N LEU A 127 9.88 -14.68 -13.04
CA LEU A 127 9.62 -16.03 -13.55
C LEU A 127 10.94 -16.73 -13.92
N ILE A 128 11.14 -17.96 -13.44
CA ILE A 128 12.20 -18.85 -13.96
C ILE A 128 11.67 -19.44 -15.27
N ILE A 129 12.01 -18.81 -16.39
CA ILE A 129 11.67 -19.35 -17.71
C ILE A 129 12.74 -20.39 -18.06
N SER A 130 12.38 -21.68 -18.03
CA SER A 130 13.22 -22.74 -18.60
C SER A 130 13.33 -22.51 -20.11
N THR A 131 14.54 -22.30 -20.62
CA THR A 131 14.82 -22.13 -22.05
C THR A 131 14.85 -23.45 -22.82
N LYS A 132 14.48 -24.58 -22.20
CA LYS A 132 14.43 -25.88 -22.88
C LYS A 132 13.02 -26.17 -23.42
N GLN A 133 12.88 -25.99 -24.74
CA GLN A 133 12.07 -26.85 -25.60
C GLN A 133 13.00 -27.50 -26.61
#